data_AF-A0A451BUS4-F1
#
_entry.id   AF-A0A451BUS4-F1
#
_cell.length_a   1.000
_cell.length_b   1.000
_cell.length_c   1.000
_cell.angle_alpha   90.00
_cell.angle_beta   90.00
_cell.angle_gamma   90.00
#
_symmetry.space_group_name_H-M   'P 1'
#
loop_
_entity.id
_entity.type
_entity.pdbx_description
1 polymer ?
#
loop_
_entity_poly.entity_id
_entity_poly.type
_entity_poly.pdbx_seq_one_letter_code
_entity_poly.pdbx_strand_id
1 'polypeptide(L)'
;KARYMNLEGRIAWAQKALTLLDSATEEKELLEEKLGELENHQQPVEKWAEMLKVATTTEYFVSTKALSPDLPVELALHFKELPRLEFPETRRFRHELIKFIRTQAFQCRPGERLPGSSEVLESVFGKQKKIEGEQSKSGFTGLLLAIPTIVSDLSADVVRKALESVPVRKVKEWKENYLGETFQGKRMKLFSPEYQEQK
;
A
#
# COMPACT_ATOMS: atom_id res chain seq x y z
N LYS A 1 -19.60 -3.41 -5.65
CA LYS A 1 -18.14 -3.46 -5.32
C LYS A 1 -17.76 -2.64 -4.08
N ALA A 2 -18.56 -1.67 -3.62
CA ALA A 2 -18.22 -0.78 -2.49
C ALA A 2 -18.92 -1.09 -1.14
N ARG A 3 -19.54 -2.27 -0.96
CA ARG A 3 -20.40 -2.54 0.22
C ARG A 3 -19.66 -2.59 1.55
N TYR A 4 -18.33 -2.71 1.53
CA TYR A 4 -17.48 -2.82 2.73
C TYR A 4 -16.53 -1.62 2.93
N MET A 5 -16.50 -0.64 2.03
CA MET A 5 -15.55 0.50 2.10
C MET A 5 -15.77 1.41 3.32
N ASN A 6 -16.94 1.35 3.95
CA ASN A 6 -17.25 2.14 5.14
C ASN A 6 -17.36 1.30 6.41
N LEU A 7 -16.87 0.04 6.39
CA LEU A 7 -17.01 -0.85 7.54
C LEU A 7 -16.26 -0.33 8.77
N GLU A 8 -15.03 0.15 8.58
CA GLU A 8 -14.23 0.79 9.63
C GLU A 8 -14.95 2.00 10.23
N GLY A 9 -15.40 2.94 9.40
CA GLY A 9 -16.14 4.12 9.86
C GLY A 9 -17.43 3.78 10.60
N ARG A 10 -18.16 2.74 10.15
CA ARG A 10 -19.40 2.28 10.79
C ARG A 10 -19.15 1.60 12.14
N ILE A 11 -18.13 0.75 12.23
CA ILE A 11 -17.74 0.09 13.48
C ILE A 11 -17.25 1.14 14.48
N ALA A 12 -16.38 2.06 14.06
CA ALA A 12 -15.87 3.12 14.91
C ALA A 12 -16.99 4.04 15.43
N TRP A 13 -17.96 4.38 14.58
CA TRP A 13 -19.16 5.11 15.01
C TRP A 13 -19.98 4.30 16.02
N ALA A 14 -20.24 3.02 15.75
CA ALA A 14 -21.05 2.17 16.62
C ALA A 14 -20.40 1.98 18.00
N GLN A 15 -19.09 1.76 18.06
CA GLN A 15 -18.35 1.68 19.32
C GLN A 15 -18.46 2.98 20.12
N LYS A 16 -18.29 4.14 19.47
CA LYS A 16 -18.46 5.45 20.11
C LYS A 16 -19.88 5.68 20.61
N ALA A 17 -20.89 5.28 19.84
CA ALA A 17 -22.29 5.41 20.20
C ALA A 17 -22.65 4.54 21.41
N LEU A 18 -22.16 3.29 21.45
CA LEU A 18 -22.31 2.41 22.62
C LEU A 18 -21.62 2.99 23.87
N THR A 19 -20.37 3.48 23.73
CA THR A 19 -19.68 4.14 24.85
C THR A 19 -20.42 5.39 25.34
N LEU A 20 -21.04 6.15 24.44
CA LEU A 20 -21.85 7.31 24.80
C LEU A 20 -23.11 6.90 25.56
N LEU A 21 -23.82 5.85 25.14
CA LEU A 21 -24.97 5.31 25.86
C LEU A 21 -24.60 4.87 27.28
N ASP A 22 -23.45 4.21 27.45
CA ASP A 22 -22.98 3.74 28.75
C ASP A 22 -22.58 4.89 29.70
N SER A 23 -22.07 6.00 29.17
CA SER A 23 -21.45 7.09 29.95
C SER A 23 -22.30 8.36 30.09
N ALA A 24 -23.40 8.47 29.34
CA ALA A 24 -24.22 9.68 29.33
C ALA A 24 -25.01 9.86 30.64
N THR A 25 -24.81 11.03 31.26
CA THR A 25 -25.58 11.49 32.43
C THR A 25 -26.65 12.52 32.08
N GLU A 26 -26.45 13.26 31.00
CA GLU A 26 -27.37 14.28 30.48
C GLU A 26 -28.06 13.76 29.20
N GLU A 27 -29.32 14.16 28.96
CA GLU A 27 -30.13 13.74 27.80
C GLU A 27 -30.24 12.22 27.59
N LYS A 28 -30.07 11.44 28.67
CA LYS A 28 -30.03 9.98 28.61
C LYS A 28 -31.28 9.38 27.97
N GLU A 29 -32.46 9.89 28.33
CA GLU A 29 -33.75 9.44 27.78
C GLU A 29 -33.81 9.62 26.25
N LEU A 30 -33.30 10.75 25.73
CA LEU A 30 -33.26 11.02 24.29
C LEU A 30 -32.24 10.14 23.56
N LEU A 31 -31.11 9.84 24.20
CA LEU A 31 -30.08 8.94 23.66
C LEU A 31 -30.57 7.49 23.63
N GLU A 32 -31.22 7.02 24.70
CA GLU A 32 -31.85 5.70 24.77
C GLU A 32 -32.96 5.57 23.72
N GLU A 33 -33.79 6.60 23.51
CA GLU A 33 -34.82 6.61 22.45
C GLU A 33 -34.22 6.44 21.05
N LYS A 34 -33.13 7.14 20.75
CA LYS A 34 -32.55 7.18 19.39
C LYS A 34 -31.58 6.05 19.09
N LEU A 35 -30.81 5.62 20.09
CA LEU A 35 -29.67 4.72 19.93
C LEU A 35 -29.78 3.45 20.77
N GLY A 36 -30.75 3.33 21.67
CA GLY A 36 -30.87 2.19 22.58
C GLY A 36 -30.99 0.84 21.86
N GLU A 37 -31.55 0.80 20.65
CA GLU A 37 -31.55 -0.43 19.84
C GLU A 37 -30.14 -0.96 19.54
N LEU A 38 -29.11 -0.10 19.55
CA LEU A 38 -27.73 -0.45 19.28
C LEU A 38 -27.13 -1.36 20.36
N GLU A 39 -27.63 -1.31 21.61
CA GLU A 39 -27.18 -2.19 22.69
C GLU A 39 -27.38 -3.67 22.32
N ASN A 40 -28.46 -3.99 21.59
CA ASN A 40 -28.71 -5.34 21.07
C ASN A 40 -27.66 -5.81 20.05
N HIS A 41 -26.87 -4.87 19.53
CA HIS A 41 -25.83 -5.11 18.53
C HIS A 41 -24.40 -4.97 19.09
N GLN A 42 -24.22 -4.80 20.40
CA GLN A 42 -22.90 -4.69 21.02
C GLN A 42 -21.96 -5.84 20.64
N GLN A 43 -22.38 -7.10 20.86
CA GLN A 43 -21.58 -8.27 20.51
C GLN A 43 -21.22 -8.35 19.01
N PRO A 44 -22.18 -8.16 18.06
CA PRO A 44 -21.85 -8.02 16.65
C PRO A 44 -20.80 -6.94 16.37
N VAL A 45 -20.95 -5.74 16.96
CA VAL A 45 -20.02 -4.61 16.75
C VAL A 45 -18.62 -4.97 17.23
N GLU A 46 -18.48 -5.55 18.42
CA GLU A 46 -17.21 -6.01 18.98
C GLU A 46 -16.55 -7.09 18.11
N LYS A 47 -17.34 -8.09 17.66
CA LYS A 47 -16.85 -9.13 16.76
C LYS A 47 -16.32 -8.56 15.45
N TRP A 48 -17.07 -7.65 14.83
CA TRP A 48 -16.64 -7.00 13.59
C TRP A 48 -15.41 -6.11 13.79
N ALA A 49 -15.30 -5.42 14.93
CA ALA A 49 -14.10 -4.66 15.29
C ALA A 49 -12.87 -5.58 15.41
N GLU A 50 -13.03 -6.74 16.05
CA GLU A 50 -11.95 -7.72 16.19
C GLU A 50 -11.52 -8.31 14.83
N MET A 51 -12.48 -8.64 13.96
CA MET A 51 -12.21 -9.09 12.60
C MET A 51 -11.51 -8.01 11.76
N LEU A 52 -11.94 -6.76 11.87
CA LEU A 52 -11.32 -5.64 11.18
C LEU A 52 -9.86 -5.44 11.64
N LYS A 53 -9.59 -5.56 12.94
CA LYS A 53 -8.23 -5.50 13.49
C LYS A 53 -7.34 -6.59 12.90
N VAL A 54 -7.85 -7.83 12.77
CA VAL A 54 -7.12 -8.93 12.13
C VAL A 54 -6.85 -8.64 10.65
N ALA A 55 -7.85 -8.13 9.91
CA ALA A 55 -7.71 -7.80 8.49
C ALA A 55 -6.68 -6.69 8.26
N THR A 56 -6.82 -5.56 8.95
CA THR A 56 -5.92 -4.40 8.84
C THR A 56 -4.49 -4.71 9.27
N THR A 57 -4.31 -5.52 10.32
CA THR A 57 -2.97 -6.01 10.73
C THR A 57 -2.33 -6.87 9.63
N THR A 58 -3.12 -7.75 9.00
CA THR A 58 -2.63 -8.60 7.91
C THR A 58 -2.27 -7.75 6.69
N GLU A 59 -3.14 -6.81 6.30
CA GLU A 59 -2.92 -5.89 5.19
C GLU A 59 -1.65 -5.05 5.41
N TYR A 60 -1.48 -4.49 6.61
CA TYR A 60 -0.27 -3.78 7.00
C TYR A 60 0.99 -4.65 6.85
N PHE A 61 0.96 -5.90 7.32
CA PHE A 61 2.08 -6.81 7.16
C PHE A 61 2.40 -7.07 5.68
N VAL A 62 1.39 -7.31 4.85
CA VAL A 62 1.57 -7.60 3.42
C VAL A 62 2.04 -6.37 2.62
N SER A 63 1.63 -5.16 3.02
CA SER A 63 2.02 -3.92 2.34
C SER A 63 3.39 -3.40 2.80
N THR A 64 3.80 -3.67 4.04
CA THR A 64 5.08 -3.20 4.59
C THR A 64 6.19 -4.24 4.54
N LYS A 65 5.85 -5.52 4.72
CA LYS A 65 6.78 -6.64 4.60
C LYS A 65 6.51 -7.34 3.29
N ALA A 66 7.54 -7.41 2.44
CA ALA A 66 7.44 -8.08 1.16
C ALA A 66 6.93 -9.53 1.34
N LEU A 67 6.09 -9.96 0.40
CA LEU A 67 5.68 -11.36 0.31
C LEU A 67 6.93 -12.22 0.09
N SER A 68 7.15 -13.13 1.01
CA SER A 68 8.32 -14.00 1.09
C SER A 68 7.96 -15.28 1.85
N PRO A 69 8.77 -16.36 1.75
CA PRO A 69 8.53 -17.61 2.47
C PRO A 69 8.41 -17.45 3.99
N ASP A 70 9.06 -16.43 4.56
CA ASP A 70 9.10 -16.17 6.00
C ASP A 70 7.88 -15.40 6.52
N LEU A 71 7.22 -14.61 5.65
CA LEU A 71 6.11 -13.72 6.02
C LEU A 71 4.98 -14.42 6.80
N PRO A 72 4.49 -15.63 6.42
CA PRO A 72 3.43 -16.31 7.16
C PRO A 72 3.82 -16.66 8.59
N VAL A 73 5.11 -16.97 8.84
CA VAL A 73 5.62 -17.29 10.18
C VAL A 73 5.71 -16.01 11.00
N GLU A 74 6.26 -14.94 10.43
CA GLU A 74 6.32 -13.63 11.10
C GLU A 74 4.93 -13.10 11.48
N LEU A 75 3.97 -13.19 10.56
CA LEU A 75 2.58 -12.79 10.82
C LEU A 75 1.95 -13.63 11.93
N ALA A 76 2.19 -14.95 11.94
CA ALA A 76 1.67 -15.82 12.98
C ALA A 76 2.30 -15.54 14.36
N LEU A 77 3.59 -15.22 14.41
CA LEU A 77 4.27 -14.81 15.64
C LEU A 77 3.72 -13.47 16.16
N HIS A 78 3.55 -12.49 15.28
CA HIS A 78 2.96 -11.21 15.66
C HIS A 78 1.55 -11.37 16.26
N PHE A 79 0.71 -12.22 15.65
CA PHE A 79 -0.62 -12.52 16.20
C PHE A 79 -0.60 -13.27 17.54
N LYS A 80 0.52 -13.89 17.95
CA LYS A 80 0.67 -14.50 19.29
C LYS A 80 1.01 -13.46 20.36
N GLU A 81 1.65 -12.35 19.98
CA GLU A 81 1.99 -11.25 20.88
C GLU A 81 0.76 -10.37 21.19
N LEU A 82 -0.25 -10.40 20.33
CA LEU A 82 -1.50 -9.68 20.52
C LEU A 82 -2.43 -10.37 21.53
N PRO A 83 -3.33 -9.61 22.17
CA PRO A 83 -4.36 -10.17 23.04
C PRO A 83 -5.16 -11.28 22.37
N ARG A 84 -5.61 -12.25 23.19
CA ARG A 84 -6.41 -13.37 22.71
C ARG A 84 -7.71 -12.85 22.12
N LEU A 85 -7.98 -13.26 20.88
CA LEU A 85 -9.25 -13.02 20.20
C LEU A 85 -10.39 -13.70 20.96
N GLU A 86 -11.42 -12.94 21.32
CA GLU A 86 -12.58 -13.35 22.09
C GLU A 86 -13.48 -14.26 21.24
N PHE A 87 -13.72 -13.89 19.98
CA PHE A 87 -14.70 -14.56 19.13
C PHE A 87 -14.11 -15.74 18.35
N PRO A 88 -14.74 -16.94 18.39
CA PRO A 88 -14.30 -18.11 17.60
C PRO A 88 -14.21 -17.85 16.10
N GLU A 89 -15.13 -17.08 15.55
CA GLU A 89 -15.17 -16.76 14.12
C GLU A 89 -13.98 -15.90 13.71
N THR A 90 -13.57 -14.95 14.56
CA THR A 90 -12.37 -14.15 14.31
C THR A 90 -11.10 -15.00 14.38
N ARG A 91 -11.03 -15.97 15.30
CA ARG A 91 -9.91 -16.93 15.33
C ARG A 91 -9.83 -17.75 14.05
N ARG A 92 -10.97 -18.19 13.53
CA ARG A 92 -11.06 -18.90 12.24
C ARG A 92 -10.65 -17.99 11.09
N PHE A 93 -11.14 -16.75 11.05
CA PHE A 93 -10.79 -15.76 10.04
C PHE A 93 -9.28 -15.50 10.00
N ARG A 94 -8.65 -15.27 11.16
CA ARG A 94 -7.19 -15.15 11.28
C ARG A 94 -6.47 -16.38 10.70
N HIS A 95 -6.94 -17.58 11.02
CA HIS A 95 -6.33 -18.82 10.53
C HIS A 95 -6.40 -18.91 8.99
N GLU A 96 -7.56 -18.60 8.41
CA GLU A 96 -7.73 -18.60 6.95
C GLU A 96 -6.87 -17.53 6.27
N LEU A 97 -6.71 -16.34 6.86
CA LEU A 97 -5.80 -15.32 6.32
C LEU A 97 -4.33 -15.78 6.35
N ILE A 98 -3.84 -16.32 7.47
CA ILE A 98 -2.47 -16.84 7.56
C ILE A 98 -2.26 -17.96 6.53
N LYS A 99 -3.25 -18.86 6.39
CA LYS A 99 -3.22 -19.94 5.41
C LYS A 99 -3.18 -19.39 3.98
N PHE A 100 -3.99 -18.38 3.67
CA PHE A 100 -3.98 -17.72 2.38
C PHE A 100 -2.61 -17.10 2.07
N ILE A 101 -2.04 -16.33 3.01
CA ILE A 101 -0.71 -15.73 2.86
C ILE A 101 0.36 -16.81 2.68
N ARG A 102 0.27 -17.93 3.41
CA ARG A 102 1.16 -19.08 3.22
C ARG A 102 1.09 -19.66 1.80
N THR A 103 -0.11 -19.83 1.26
CA THR A 103 -0.29 -20.32 -0.12
C THR A 103 0.30 -19.34 -1.14
N GLN A 104 0.17 -18.03 -0.92
CA GLN A 104 0.80 -17.03 -1.79
C GLN A 104 2.33 -17.05 -1.66
N ALA A 105 2.85 -17.09 -0.43
CA ALA A 105 4.28 -17.13 -0.15
C ALA A 105 4.99 -18.38 -0.70
N PHE A 106 4.28 -19.51 -0.84
CA PHE A 106 4.83 -20.73 -1.44
C PHE A 106 5.22 -20.55 -2.91
N GLN A 107 4.66 -19.55 -3.59
CA GLN A 107 5.03 -19.23 -4.98
C GLN A 107 6.34 -18.44 -5.07
N CYS A 108 6.84 -17.90 -3.96
CA CYS A 108 8.10 -17.16 -3.90
C CYS A 108 9.30 -18.12 -3.94
N ARG A 109 10.33 -17.73 -4.68
CA ARG A 109 11.62 -18.43 -4.67
C ARG A 109 12.37 -18.16 -3.36
N PRO A 110 13.32 -19.03 -2.95
CA PRO A 110 14.19 -18.75 -1.83
C PRO A 110 14.91 -17.40 -1.99
N GLY A 111 14.80 -16.54 -0.97
CA GLY A 111 15.37 -15.18 -0.97
C GLY A 111 14.61 -14.14 -1.79
N GLU A 112 13.52 -14.52 -2.47
CA GLU A 112 12.70 -13.58 -3.24
C GLU A 112 11.79 -12.75 -2.33
N ARG A 113 11.65 -11.47 -2.67
CA ARG A 113 10.80 -10.50 -1.99
C ARG A 113 9.89 -9.83 -3.01
N LEU A 114 8.59 -10.12 -2.93
CA LEU A 114 7.60 -9.62 -3.89
C LEU A 114 6.68 -8.57 -3.25
N PRO A 115 6.17 -7.61 -4.02
CA PRO A 115 5.10 -6.73 -3.57
C PRO A 115 3.85 -7.56 -3.20
N GLY A 116 3.33 -7.35 -1.99
CA GLY A 116 2.16 -8.08 -1.50
C GLY A 116 0.81 -7.55 -2.01
N SER A 117 0.79 -6.36 -2.62
CA SER A 117 -0.40 -5.68 -3.14
C SER A 117 -0.03 -4.72 -4.27
N SER A 118 -1.00 -4.36 -5.13
CA SER A 118 -0.82 -3.30 -6.13
C SER A 118 -0.60 -1.93 -5.50
N GLU A 119 -1.11 -1.71 -4.28
CA GLU A 119 -0.91 -0.46 -3.53
C GLU A 119 0.59 -0.12 -3.38
N VAL A 120 1.43 -1.14 -3.18
CA VAL A 120 2.90 -0.96 -3.09
C VAL A 120 3.44 -0.45 -4.42
N LEU A 121 2.98 -1.01 -5.55
CA LEU A 121 3.38 -0.56 -6.88
C LEU A 121 2.86 0.86 -7.18
N GLU A 122 1.62 1.15 -6.82
CA GLU A 122 1.01 2.48 -6.95
C GLU A 122 1.76 3.53 -6.14
N SER A 123 2.20 3.19 -4.92
CA SER A 123 3.04 4.03 -4.07
C SER A 123 4.40 4.31 -4.72
N VAL A 124 5.04 3.28 -5.30
CA VAL A 124 6.30 3.44 -6.05
C VAL A 124 6.12 4.38 -7.24
N PHE A 125 5.07 4.20 -8.04
CA PHE A 125 4.77 5.10 -9.16
C PHE A 125 4.37 6.50 -8.69
N GLY A 126 3.71 6.65 -7.54
CA GLY A 126 3.44 7.93 -6.93
C GLY A 126 4.72 8.69 -6.57
N LYS A 127 5.70 8.01 -5.94
CA LYS A 127 7.03 8.57 -5.66
C LYS A 127 7.79 8.91 -6.93
N GLN A 128 7.74 8.05 -7.95
CA GLN A 128 8.37 8.30 -9.23
C GLN A 128 7.78 9.54 -9.93
N LYS A 129 6.45 9.70 -9.96
CA LYS A 129 5.79 10.90 -10.48
C LYS A 129 6.19 12.16 -9.72
N LYS A 130 6.34 12.06 -8.39
CA LYS A 130 6.83 13.18 -7.56
C LYS A 130 8.26 13.58 -7.95
N ILE A 131 9.13 12.62 -8.27
CA ILE A 131 10.49 12.89 -8.77
C ILE A 131 10.45 13.51 -10.18
N GLU A 132 9.54 13.05 -11.05
CA GLU A 132 9.37 13.63 -12.40
C GLU A 132 8.78 15.05 -12.39
N GLY A 133 8.05 15.43 -11.34
CA GLY A 133 7.42 16.74 -11.22
C GLY A 133 6.48 17.02 -12.39
N GLU A 134 6.58 18.21 -13.00
CA GLU A 134 5.70 18.61 -14.11
C GLU A 134 5.87 17.77 -15.38
N GLN A 135 7.00 17.05 -15.52
CA GLN A 135 7.28 16.21 -16.69
C GLN A 135 6.42 14.94 -16.71
N SER A 136 5.84 14.52 -15.57
CA SER A 136 5.00 13.32 -15.46
C SER A 136 3.70 13.39 -16.28
N LYS A 137 3.33 14.58 -16.80
CA LYS A 137 2.08 14.83 -17.55
C LYS A 137 2.17 14.45 -19.03
N SER A 138 3.36 14.17 -19.55
CA SER A 138 3.59 14.01 -21.00
C SER A 138 4.28 12.71 -21.41
N GLY A 139 4.33 11.72 -20.51
CA GLY A 139 4.94 10.41 -20.75
C GLY A 139 6.14 10.13 -19.83
N PHE A 140 6.77 8.96 -19.99
CA PHE A 140 7.94 8.59 -19.21
C PHE A 140 9.19 9.35 -19.66
N THR A 141 9.99 9.78 -18.70
CA THR A 141 11.32 10.35 -18.94
C THR A 141 12.41 9.37 -18.54
N GLY A 142 13.68 9.75 -18.73
CA GLY A 142 14.82 8.97 -18.20
C GLY A 142 14.76 8.79 -16.68
N LEU A 143 13.96 9.58 -15.96
CA LEU A 143 13.72 9.43 -14.53
C LEU A 143 12.94 8.16 -14.17
N LEU A 144 12.44 7.40 -15.15
CA LEU A 144 11.97 6.03 -14.92
C LEU A 144 13.05 5.17 -14.24
N LEU A 145 14.33 5.43 -14.53
CA LEU A 145 15.46 4.75 -13.89
C LEU A 145 15.65 5.11 -12.40
N ALA A 146 14.85 6.02 -11.85
CA ALA A 146 14.76 6.25 -10.41
C ALA A 146 13.91 5.19 -9.69
N ILE A 147 13.09 4.40 -10.38
CA ILE A 147 12.28 3.35 -9.72
C ILE A 147 13.14 2.37 -8.91
N PRO A 148 14.24 1.80 -9.45
CA PRO A 148 15.14 0.96 -8.67
C PRO A 148 15.67 1.65 -7.42
N THR A 149 15.98 2.95 -7.48
CA THR A 149 16.53 3.68 -6.32
C THR A 149 15.47 3.94 -5.23
N ILE A 150 14.18 3.96 -5.58
CA ILE A 150 13.06 4.08 -4.62
C ILE A 150 12.92 2.81 -3.76
N VAL A 151 13.25 1.64 -4.32
CA VAL A 151 13.01 0.33 -3.69
C VAL A 151 14.28 -0.37 -3.21
N SER A 152 15.45 0.23 -3.43
CA SER A 152 16.75 -0.33 -3.04
C SER A 152 17.26 0.26 -1.73
N ASP A 153 17.98 -0.54 -0.96
CA ASP A 153 18.83 -0.05 0.13
C ASP A 153 20.07 0.63 -0.47
N LEU A 154 20.02 1.96 -0.59
CA LEU A 154 21.13 2.75 -1.11
C LEU A 154 22.21 2.93 -0.04
N SER A 155 23.42 2.48 -0.34
CA SER A 155 24.62 2.78 0.43
C SER A 155 25.64 3.54 -0.42
N ALA A 156 26.58 4.23 0.23
CA ALA A 156 27.66 4.93 -0.48
C ALA A 156 28.44 3.99 -1.42
N ASP A 157 28.66 2.73 -1.01
CA ASP A 157 29.36 1.74 -1.83
C ASP A 157 28.52 1.26 -3.02
N VAL A 158 27.19 1.10 -2.85
CA VAL A 158 26.29 0.76 -3.97
C VAL A 158 26.29 1.89 -4.99
N VAL A 159 26.20 3.15 -4.54
CA VAL A 159 26.23 4.33 -5.43
C VAL A 159 27.58 4.43 -6.15
N ARG A 160 28.70 4.27 -5.43
CA ARG A 160 30.04 4.26 -6.03
C ARG A 160 30.16 3.18 -7.11
N LYS A 161 29.81 1.94 -6.78
CA LYS A 161 29.84 0.81 -7.74
C LYS A 161 28.97 1.07 -8.96
N ALA A 162 27.78 1.65 -8.79
CA ALA A 162 26.91 1.98 -9.90
C ALA A 162 27.54 3.03 -10.84
N LEU A 163 28.14 4.08 -10.27
CA LEU A 163 28.83 5.13 -11.05
C LEU A 163 30.08 4.61 -11.77
N GLU A 164 30.83 3.69 -11.15
CA GLU A 164 32.02 3.08 -11.74
C GLU A 164 31.68 2.04 -12.83
N SER A 165 30.56 1.33 -12.68
CA SER A 165 30.19 0.23 -13.59
C SER A 165 29.34 0.65 -14.78
N VAL A 166 28.60 1.76 -14.69
CA VAL A 166 27.65 2.19 -15.74
C VAL A 166 28.02 3.58 -16.27
N PRO A 167 28.70 3.66 -17.44
CA PRO A 167 28.98 4.93 -18.08
C PRO A 167 27.71 5.66 -18.50
N VAL A 168 27.73 7.00 -18.38
CA VAL A 168 26.60 7.88 -18.77
C VAL A 168 26.12 7.64 -20.21
N ARG A 169 27.05 7.32 -21.13
CA ARG A 169 26.72 7.01 -22.52
C ARG A 169 25.74 5.83 -22.64
N LYS A 170 25.92 4.76 -21.85
CA LYS A 170 25.00 3.61 -21.87
C LYS A 170 23.60 3.98 -21.40
N VAL A 171 23.50 4.87 -20.41
CA VAL A 171 22.21 5.36 -19.90
C VAL A 171 21.48 6.18 -20.98
N LYS A 172 22.21 7.00 -21.74
CA LYS A 172 21.64 7.76 -22.89
C LYS A 172 21.17 6.83 -24.00
N GLU A 173 22.00 5.86 -24.41
CA GLU A 173 21.64 4.87 -25.42
C GLU A 173 20.41 4.05 -25.01
N TRP A 174 20.34 3.62 -23.74
CA TRP A 174 19.15 2.94 -23.21
C TRP A 174 17.89 3.82 -23.32
N LYS A 175 17.98 5.09 -22.91
CA LYS A 175 16.85 6.02 -23.01
C LYS A 175 16.36 6.15 -24.46
N GLU A 176 17.27 6.29 -25.42
CA GLU A 176 16.92 6.41 -26.84
C GLU A 176 16.25 5.15 -27.37
N ASN A 177 16.77 3.97 -27.01
CA ASN A 177 16.26 2.68 -27.50
C ASN A 177 14.90 2.29 -26.91
N TYR A 178 14.61 2.64 -25.65
CA TYR A 178 13.42 2.15 -24.95
C TYR A 178 12.34 3.20 -24.70
N LEU A 179 12.71 4.48 -24.52
CA LEU A 179 11.76 5.55 -24.22
C LEU A 179 11.50 6.46 -25.44
N GLY A 180 12.47 6.53 -26.35
CA GLY A 180 12.39 7.39 -27.52
C GLY A 180 12.32 8.88 -27.16
N GLU A 181 11.83 9.68 -28.10
CA GLU A 181 11.76 11.13 -27.93
C GLU A 181 10.51 11.56 -27.16
N THR A 182 10.74 12.26 -26.03
CA THR A 182 9.67 12.86 -25.22
C THR A 182 8.85 13.88 -26.02
N PHE A 183 7.58 14.07 -25.69
CA PHE A 183 6.73 15.10 -26.33
C PHE A 183 7.31 16.51 -26.21
N GLN A 184 7.89 16.85 -25.06
CA GLN A 184 8.57 18.13 -24.89
C GLN A 184 9.79 18.26 -25.81
N GLY A 185 10.57 17.19 -25.99
CA GLY A 185 11.66 17.12 -26.96
C GLY A 185 11.19 17.37 -28.40
N LYS A 186 10.10 16.71 -28.81
CA LYS A 186 9.48 16.94 -30.13
C LYS A 186 9.04 18.40 -30.31
N ARG A 187 8.41 18.98 -29.29
CA ARG A 187 8.00 20.41 -29.32
C ARG A 187 9.21 21.33 -29.44
N MET A 188 10.25 21.12 -28.63
CA MET A 188 11.46 21.93 -28.70
C MET A 188 12.14 21.86 -30.07
N LYS A 189 12.20 20.67 -30.69
CA LYS A 189 12.71 20.54 -32.07
C LYS A 189 11.86 21.30 -33.08
N LEU A 190 10.53 21.19 -33.01
CA LEU A 190 9.61 21.91 -33.91
C LEU A 190 9.75 23.44 -33.84
N PHE A 191 10.09 23.96 -32.65
CA PHE A 191 10.30 25.39 -32.42
C PHE A 191 11.78 25.79 -32.42
N SER A 192 12.69 24.88 -32.79
CA SER A 192 14.12 25.20 -32.92
C SER A 192 14.37 26.03 -34.19
N PRO A 193 15.33 26.97 -34.17
CA PRO A 193 15.66 27.79 -35.34
C PRO A 193 16.01 26.95 -36.58
N GLU A 194 16.74 25.86 -36.36
CA GLU A 194 17.19 24.91 -37.38
C GLU A 194 16.04 24.21 -38.13
N TYR A 195 14.89 24.03 -37.47
CA TYR A 195 13.70 23.41 -38.09
C TYR A 195 12.81 24.44 -38.79
N GLN A 196 12.84 25.71 -38.35
CA GLN A 196 12.10 26.80 -38.99
C GLN A 196 12.74 27.23 -40.31
N GLU A 197 14.06 27.09 -40.47
CA GLU A 197 14.81 27.39 -41.71
C GLU A 197 14.69 26.29 -42.79
N GLN A 198 14.17 25.10 -42.44
CA GLN A 198 13.97 23.97 -43.38
C GLN A 198 12.56 23.91 -44.00
N LYS A 199 11.71 24.90 -43.72
CA LYS A 199 10.39 25.07 -44.35
C LYS A 199 10.39 26.23 -45.34
#